data_AF-A0A7X7F298-F1
#
_entry.id   AF-A0A7X7F298-F1
#
_cell.length_a   1.000
_cell.length_b   1.000
_cell.length_c   1.000
_cell.angle_alpha   90.00
_cell.angle_beta   90.00
_cell.angle_gamma   90.00
#
_symmetry.space_group_name_H-M   'P 1'
#
loop_
_entity.id
_entity.type
_entity.pdbx_description
1 polymer ?
#
loop_
_entity_poly.entity_id
_entity_poly.type
_entity_poly.pdbx_seq_one_letter_code
_entity_poly.pdbx_strand_id
1 'polypeptide(L)'
;MRTLNVRLLAILLGITAVVAIGVFGINRFQRHRHAGTFLEKARELNKGDTLEQRRDAESNFVSYLRLVPDDTVARAEFGLYCADMAQAVAGYHELAVDQLERVLREDISHDEARRRLVEIYLPFRRFSDAKKHLDVLRQ
;
A
#
# COMPACT_ATOMS: atom_id res chain seq x y z
N MET A 1 -40.59 36.15 -17.72
CA MET A 1 -39.31 35.41 -17.84
C MET A 1 -38.60 35.51 -16.49
N ARG A 2 -38.38 34.39 -15.80
CA ARG A 2 -37.81 34.38 -14.43
C ARG A 2 -36.35 34.87 -14.50
N THR A 3 -36.08 36.04 -13.94
CA THR A 3 -34.73 36.59 -13.84
C THR A 3 -33.93 35.75 -12.85
N LEU A 4 -33.12 34.83 -13.37
CA LEU A 4 -32.17 34.08 -12.55
C LEU A 4 -31.22 35.09 -11.90
N ASN A 5 -31.23 35.12 -10.57
CA ASN A 5 -30.36 35.98 -9.80
C ASN A 5 -28.95 35.40 -9.84
N VAL A 6 -28.18 35.82 -10.86
CA VAL A 6 -26.86 35.28 -11.20
C VAL A 6 -25.87 35.39 -10.03
N ARG A 7 -26.04 36.41 -9.17
CA ARG A 7 -25.27 36.54 -7.91
C ARG A 7 -25.56 35.40 -6.95
N LEU A 8 -26.83 35.04 -6.79
CA LEU A 8 -27.24 33.98 -5.88
C LEU A 8 -26.81 32.60 -6.41
N LEU A 9 -26.86 32.41 -7.73
CA LEU A 9 -26.33 31.22 -8.40
C LEU A 9 -24.81 31.05 -8.21
N ALA A 10 -24.04 32.14 -8.33
CA ALA A 10 -22.60 32.12 -8.13
C ALA A 10 -22.21 31.82 -6.67
N ILE A 11 -22.92 32.39 -5.70
CA ILE A 11 -22.73 32.09 -4.27
C ILE A 11 -23.04 30.62 -3.97
N LEU A 12 -24.16 30.11 -4.51
CA LEU A 12 -24.56 28.71 -4.33
C LEU A 12 -23.51 27.74 -4.91
N LEU A 13 -23.01 28.02 -6.12
CA LEU A 13 -21.94 27.24 -6.75
C LEU A 13 -20.64 27.30 -5.94
N GLY A 14 -20.26 28.47 -5.43
CA GLY A 14 -19.08 28.63 -4.58
C GLY A 14 -19.15 27.80 -3.30
N ILE A 15 -20.28 27.85 -2.59
CA ILE A 15 -20.49 27.04 -1.38
C ILE A 15 -20.46 25.54 -1.71
N THR A 16 -21.11 25.14 -2.82
CA THR A 16 -21.15 23.74 -3.24
C THR A 16 -19.75 23.22 -3.59
N ALA A 17 -18.93 24.03 -4.26
CA ALA A 17 -17.54 23.69 -4.58
C ALA A 17 -16.68 23.58 -3.31
N VAL A 18 -16.81 24.51 -2.35
CA VAL A 18 -16.10 24.46 -1.07
C VAL A 18 -16.48 23.21 -0.27
N VAL A 19 -17.77 22.87 -0.22
CA VAL A 19 -18.24 21.65 0.44
C VAL A 19 -17.71 20.40 -0.27
N ALA A 20 -17.74 20.36 -1.60
CA ALA A 20 -17.21 19.23 -2.36
C ALA A 20 -15.71 19.02 -2.12
N ILE A 21 -14.91 20.11 -2.14
CA ILE A 21 -13.47 20.09 -1.86
C ILE A 21 -13.21 19.65 -0.41
N GLY A 22 -13.97 20.21 0.54
CA GLY A 22 -13.89 19.86 1.95
C GLY A 22 -14.19 18.38 2.18
N VAL A 23 -15.27 17.86 1.59
CA VAL A 23 -15.65 16.45 1.69
C VAL A 23 -14.58 15.55 1.03
N PHE A 24 -14.04 15.91 -0.15
CA PHE A 24 -13.02 15.10 -0.81
C PHE A 24 -11.70 15.05 -0.03
N GLY A 25 -11.25 16.20 0.50
CA GLY A 25 -10.03 16.29 1.30
C GLY A 25 -10.15 15.61 2.65
N ILE A 26 -11.27 15.83 3.35
CA ILE A 26 -11.54 15.24 4.67
C ILE A 26 -11.71 13.72 4.55
N ASN A 27 -12.32 13.20 3.48
CA ASN A 27 -12.45 11.75 3.29
C ASN A 27 -11.10 11.05 3.14
N ARG A 28 -10.10 11.65 2.50
CA ARG A 28 -8.75 11.06 2.40
C ARG A 28 -8.08 10.97 3.78
N PHE A 29 -8.28 12.00 4.61
CA PHE A 29 -7.72 12.07 5.96
C PHE A 29 -8.48 11.17 6.97
N GLN A 30 -9.81 11.10 6.87
CA GLN A 30 -10.64 10.25 7.72
C GLN A 30 -10.44 8.76 7.44
N ARG A 31 -10.26 8.35 6.18
CA ARG A 31 -9.97 6.95 5.83
C ARG A 31 -8.69 6.44 6.51
N HIS A 32 -7.64 7.26 6.55
CA HIS A 32 -6.42 6.92 7.28
C HIS A 32 -6.63 6.76 8.78
N ARG A 33 -7.49 7.59 9.39
CA ARG A 33 -7.73 7.58 10.84
C ARG A 33 -8.44 6.30 11.30
N HIS A 34 -9.44 5.84 10.56
CA HIS A 34 -10.19 4.63 10.93
C HIS A 34 -9.51 3.35 10.46
N ALA A 35 -8.83 3.37 9.31
CA ALA A 35 -8.07 2.20 8.85
C ALA A 35 -6.78 2.00 9.66
N GLY A 36 -6.18 3.07 10.21
CA GLY A 36 -4.89 3.03 10.88
C GLY A 36 -4.77 1.99 12.00
N THR A 37 -5.88 1.66 12.68
CA THR A 37 -5.90 0.61 13.70
C THR A 37 -5.54 -0.77 13.15
N PHE A 38 -5.97 -1.10 11.92
CA PHE A 38 -5.59 -2.33 11.25
C PHE A 38 -4.09 -2.35 10.95
N LEU A 39 -3.54 -1.24 10.45
CA LEU A 39 -2.11 -1.16 10.14
C LEU A 39 -1.24 -1.26 11.39
N GLU A 40 -1.62 -0.55 12.46
CA GLU A 40 -0.97 -0.65 13.76
C GLU A 40 -1.01 -2.08 14.30
N LYS A 41 -2.18 -2.74 14.22
CA LYS A 41 -2.32 -4.13 14.66
C LYS A 41 -1.50 -5.09 13.81
N ALA A 42 -1.45 -4.89 12.50
CA ALA A 42 -0.61 -5.68 11.60
C ALA A 42 0.87 -5.56 11.97
N ARG A 43 1.35 -4.35 12.25
CA ARG A 43 2.74 -4.10 12.67
C ARG A 43 3.06 -4.74 14.02
N GLU A 44 2.14 -4.66 14.98
CA GLU A 44 2.28 -5.31 16.29
C GLU A 44 2.39 -6.83 16.15
N LEU A 45 1.48 -7.44 15.36
CA LEU A 45 1.44 -8.88 15.11
C LEU A 45 2.66 -9.38 14.32
N ASN A 46 3.15 -8.61 13.35
CA ASN A 46 4.36 -8.98 12.61
C ASN A 46 5.62 -8.98 13.49
N LYS A 47 5.65 -8.16 14.55
CA LYS A 47 6.72 -8.17 15.55
C LYS A 47 6.59 -9.30 16.58
N GLY A 48 5.49 -10.05 16.55
CA GLY A 48 5.29 -11.19 17.42
C GLY A 48 6.31 -12.30 17.17
N ASP A 49 6.70 -13.01 18.22
CA ASP A 49 7.70 -14.08 18.15
C ASP A 49 7.12 -15.37 17.55
N THR A 50 5.79 -15.53 17.55
CA THR A 50 5.16 -16.75 17.05
C THR A 50 4.73 -16.62 15.60
N LEU A 51 4.86 -17.71 14.84
CA LEU A 51 4.39 -17.75 13.46
C LEU A 51 2.89 -17.53 13.34
N GLU A 52 2.12 -17.93 14.36
CA GLU A 52 0.68 -17.70 14.43
C GLU A 52 0.34 -16.21 14.51
N GLN A 53 1.00 -15.48 15.42
CA GLN A 53 0.85 -14.01 15.50
C GLN A 53 1.20 -13.34 14.18
N ARG A 54 2.31 -13.76 13.57
CA ARG A 54 2.73 -13.22 12.27
C ARG A 54 1.70 -13.50 11.19
N ARG A 55 1.09 -14.70 11.13
CA ARG A 55 0.01 -15.01 10.17
C ARG A 55 -1.20 -14.09 10.33
N ASP A 56 -1.58 -13.76 11.56
CA ASP A 56 -2.69 -12.84 11.80
C ASP A 56 -2.41 -11.42 11.30
N ALA A 57 -1.14 -11.03 11.15
CA ALA A 57 -0.75 -9.74 10.60
C ALA A 57 -1.22 -9.55 9.16
N GLU A 58 -1.21 -10.61 8.34
CA GLU A 58 -1.66 -10.56 6.94
C GLU A 58 -3.10 -10.05 6.85
N SER A 59 -4.01 -10.62 7.65
CA SER A 59 -5.43 -10.26 7.61
C SER A 59 -5.65 -8.77 7.91
N ASN A 60 -4.82 -8.20 8.78
CA ASN A 60 -4.85 -6.79 9.15
C ASN A 60 -4.25 -5.90 8.06
N PHE A 61 -3.11 -6.28 7.46
CA PHE A 61 -2.56 -5.58 6.29
C PHE A 61 -3.54 -5.54 5.12
N VAL A 62 -4.17 -6.68 4.80
CA VAL A 62 -5.16 -6.78 3.71
C VAL A 62 -6.38 -5.92 4.03
N SER A 63 -6.86 -5.93 5.27
CA SER A 63 -7.98 -5.09 5.70
C SER A 63 -7.66 -3.59 5.57
N TYR A 64 -6.45 -3.20 5.98
CA TYR A 64 -5.97 -1.82 5.80
C TYR A 64 -5.93 -1.41 4.33
N LEU A 65 -5.24 -2.19 3.49
CA LEU A 65 -5.05 -1.87 2.07
C LEU A 65 -6.35 -1.95 1.26
N ARG A 66 -7.38 -2.64 1.76
CA ARG A 66 -8.74 -2.57 1.18
C ARG A 66 -9.40 -1.21 1.43
N LEU A 67 -9.15 -0.59 2.59
CA LEU A 67 -9.67 0.72 2.95
C LEU A 67 -8.84 1.87 2.38
N VAL A 68 -7.53 1.65 2.21
CA VAL A 68 -6.55 2.62 1.74
C VAL A 68 -5.67 1.99 0.65
N PRO A 69 -6.21 1.76 -0.56
CA PRO A 69 -5.50 1.05 -1.62
C PRO A 69 -4.29 1.81 -2.19
N ASP A 70 -4.29 3.14 -2.10
CA ASP A 70 -3.25 3.99 -2.68
C ASP A 70 -2.08 4.27 -1.70
N ASP A 71 -2.06 3.63 -0.53
CA ASP A 71 -0.95 3.74 0.40
C ASP A 71 0.20 2.80 -0.02
N THR A 72 1.08 3.32 -0.87
CA THR A 72 2.28 2.61 -1.32
C THR A 72 3.22 2.25 -0.17
N VAL A 73 3.28 3.06 0.90
CA VAL A 73 4.15 2.80 2.06
C VAL A 73 3.64 1.58 2.83
N ALA A 74 2.35 1.54 3.15
CA ALA A 74 1.75 0.37 3.79
C ALA A 74 1.81 -0.88 2.90
N ARG A 75 1.72 -0.71 1.56
CA ARG A 75 1.91 -1.81 0.61
C ARG A 75 3.35 -2.33 0.62
N ALA A 76 4.34 -1.45 0.74
CA ALA A 76 5.74 -1.83 0.89
C ALA A 76 5.93 -2.65 2.16
N GLU A 77 5.42 -2.17 3.30
CA GLU A 77 5.46 -2.93 4.56
C GLU A 77 4.81 -4.32 4.43
N PHE A 78 3.65 -4.41 3.76
CA PHE A 78 2.99 -5.68 3.54
C PHE A 78 3.79 -6.61 2.61
N GLY A 79 4.37 -6.09 1.54
CA GLY A 79 5.22 -6.87 0.63
C GLY A 79 6.49 -7.39 1.32
N LEU A 80 7.11 -6.57 2.19
CA LEU A 80 8.26 -6.98 3.00
C LEU A 80 7.85 -8.05 4.02
N TYR A 81 6.71 -7.89 4.69
CA TYR A 81 6.13 -8.93 5.55
C TYR A 81 5.95 -10.25 4.80
N CYS A 82 5.38 -10.22 3.59
CA CYS A 82 5.21 -11.42 2.77
C CYS A 82 6.56 -12.04 2.40
N ALA A 83 7.58 -11.22 2.11
CA ALA A 83 8.93 -11.72 1.83
C ALA A 83 9.54 -12.43 3.05
N ASP A 84 9.35 -11.89 4.26
CA ASP A 84 9.78 -12.53 5.50
C ASP A 84 9.02 -13.84 5.74
N MET A 85 7.72 -13.85 5.48
CA MET A 85 6.88 -15.04 5.60
C MET A 85 7.24 -16.11 4.57
N ALA A 86 7.67 -15.73 3.38
CA ALA A 86 8.09 -16.66 2.34
C ALA A 86 9.29 -17.53 2.76
N GLN A 87 10.14 -17.03 3.65
CA GLN A 87 11.25 -17.79 4.22
C GLN A 87 10.77 -18.88 5.21
N ALA A 88 9.63 -18.66 5.87
CA ALA A 88 9.11 -19.56 6.92
C ALA A 88 7.95 -20.44 6.44
N VAL A 89 7.17 -20.00 5.45
CA VAL A 89 5.92 -20.61 5.02
C VAL A 89 5.84 -20.63 3.49
N ALA A 90 5.69 -21.83 2.93
CA ALA A 90 5.45 -22.00 1.51
C ALA A 90 4.16 -21.27 1.07
N GLY A 91 4.19 -20.68 -0.12
CA GLY A 91 3.04 -19.97 -0.72
C GLY A 91 3.11 -18.45 -0.64
N TYR A 92 3.92 -17.86 0.24
CA TYR A 92 4.05 -16.39 0.32
C TYR A 92 4.92 -15.75 -0.78
N HIS A 93 5.69 -16.54 -1.52
CA HIS A 93 6.62 -16.05 -2.54
C HIS A 93 5.90 -15.24 -3.63
N GLU A 94 4.84 -15.77 -4.23
CA GLU A 94 4.08 -15.09 -5.29
C GLU A 94 3.37 -13.84 -4.75
N LEU A 95 2.88 -13.89 -3.50
CA LEU A 95 2.25 -12.75 -2.86
C LEU A 95 3.25 -11.62 -2.60
N ALA A 96 4.44 -11.96 -2.09
CA ALA A 96 5.53 -11.01 -1.88
C ALA A 96 5.94 -10.35 -3.21
N VAL A 97 6.07 -11.15 -4.27
CA VAL A 97 6.39 -10.65 -5.62
C VAL A 97 5.31 -9.69 -6.12
N ASP A 98 4.02 -10.05 -6.09
CA ASP A 98 2.95 -9.14 -6.55
C ASP A 98 2.93 -7.83 -5.77
N GLN A 99 3.07 -7.87 -4.44
CA GLN A 99 3.04 -6.65 -3.63
C GLN A 99 4.28 -5.76 -3.86
N LEU A 100 5.49 -6.34 -3.92
CA LEU A 100 6.71 -5.56 -4.11
C LEU A 100 6.84 -5.01 -5.54
N GLU A 101 6.41 -5.76 -6.57
CA GLU A 101 6.35 -5.23 -7.94
C GLU A 101 5.31 -4.11 -8.06
N ARG A 102 4.17 -4.22 -7.35
CA ARG A 102 3.20 -3.12 -7.24
C ARG A 102 3.82 -1.87 -6.62
N VAL A 103 4.61 -2.02 -5.56
CA VAL A 103 5.33 -0.90 -4.94
C VAL A 103 6.27 -0.26 -5.96
N LEU A 104 7.05 -1.05 -6.71
CA LEU A 104 7.98 -0.52 -7.70
C LEU A 104 7.32 0.16 -8.92
N ARG A 105 6.03 -0.07 -9.16
CA ARG A 105 5.26 0.68 -10.17
C ARG A 105 4.95 2.11 -9.72
N GLU A 106 4.73 2.30 -8.42
CA GLU A 106 4.39 3.60 -7.83
C GLU A 106 5.63 4.36 -7.32
N ASP A 107 6.57 3.63 -6.73
CA ASP A 107 7.87 4.12 -6.24
C ASP A 107 9.01 3.27 -6.82
N ILE A 108 9.47 3.71 -7.99
CA ILE A 108 10.56 3.06 -8.75
C ILE A 108 11.88 3.07 -7.96
N SER A 109 12.06 4.00 -7.02
CA SER A 109 13.27 4.18 -6.22
C SER A 109 13.31 3.36 -4.94
N HIS A 110 12.32 2.48 -4.69
CA HIS A 110 12.26 1.69 -3.47
C HIS A 110 13.27 0.53 -3.45
N ASP A 111 14.55 0.84 -3.17
CA ASP A 111 15.67 -0.11 -3.20
C ASP A 111 15.44 -1.37 -2.37
N GLU A 112 14.83 -1.23 -1.19
CA GLU A 112 14.60 -2.39 -0.32
C GLU A 112 13.62 -3.39 -0.96
N ALA A 113 12.65 -2.91 -1.73
CA ALA A 113 11.73 -3.79 -2.44
C ALA A 113 12.47 -4.53 -3.57
N ARG A 114 13.38 -3.85 -4.27
CA ARG A 114 14.26 -4.47 -5.27
C ARG A 114 15.13 -5.55 -4.64
N ARG A 115 15.78 -5.27 -3.50
CA ARG A 115 16.63 -6.25 -2.80
C ARG A 115 15.84 -7.50 -2.42
N ARG A 116 14.68 -7.33 -1.80
CA ARG A 116 13.83 -8.47 -1.41
C ARG A 116 13.30 -9.26 -2.61
N LEU A 117 12.96 -8.61 -3.72
CA LEU A 117 12.63 -9.30 -4.97
C LEU A 117 13.79 -10.13 -5.52
N VAL A 118 15.03 -9.62 -5.48
CA VAL A 118 16.22 -10.39 -5.87
C VAL A 118 16.36 -11.64 -4.99
N GLU A 119 16.27 -11.47 -3.67
CA GLU A 119 16.36 -12.57 -2.71
C GLU A 119 15.27 -13.62 -2.91
N ILE A 120 14.06 -13.22 -3.29
CA ILE A 120 12.98 -14.14 -3.63
C ILE A 120 13.23 -14.84 -4.97
N TYR A 121 13.73 -14.14 -5.99
CA TYR A 121 13.89 -14.71 -7.32
C TYR A 121 15.05 -15.70 -7.44
N LEU A 122 16.11 -15.53 -6.66
CA LEU A 122 17.31 -16.39 -6.73
C LEU A 122 17.03 -17.86 -6.42
N PRO A 123 16.38 -18.25 -5.30
CA PRO A 123 16.05 -19.64 -4.99
C PRO A 123 15.15 -20.30 -6.05
N PHE A 124 14.28 -19.51 -6.70
CA PHE A 124 13.35 -19.97 -7.72
C PHE A 124 13.94 -19.99 -9.13
N ARG A 125 15.26 -19.75 -9.26
CA ARG A 125 15.99 -19.72 -10.53
C ARG A 125 15.44 -18.70 -11.54
N ARG A 126 14.75 -17.67 -11.06
CA ARG A 126 14.25 -16.54 -11.88
C ARG A 126 15.35 -15.50 -12.09
N PHE A 127 16.51 -15.95 -12.57
CA PHE A 127 17.72 -15.13 -12.67
C PHE A 127 17.54 -13.90 -13.57
N SER A 128 16.76 -14.03 -14.65
CA SER A 128 16.46 -12.92 -15.55
C SER A 128 15.71 -11.79 -14.85
N ASP A 129 14.80 -12.11 -13.93
CA ASP A 129 14.05 -11.10 -13.17
C ASP A 129 14.92 -10.50 -12.05
N ALA A 130 15.65 -11.33 -11.32
CA ALA A 130 16.64 -10.88 -10.34
C ALA A 130 17.65 -9.88 -10.95
N LYS A 131 18.15 -10.17 -12.16
CA LYS A 131 19.08 -9.30 -12.87
C LYS A 131 18.49 -7.92 -13.14
N LYS A 132 17.22 -7.82 -13.56
CA LYS A 132 16.57 -6.52 -13.83
C LYS A 132 16.60 -5.60 -12.60
N HIS A 133 16.34 -6.15 -11.42
CA HIS A 133 16.38 -5.36 -10.19
C HIS A 133 17.82 -5.01 -9.75
N LEU A 134 18.76 -5.95 -9.90
CA LEU A 134 20.18 -5.70 -9.62
C LEU A 134 20.79 -4.63 -10.52
N ASP A 135 20.42 -4.59 -11.80
CA ASP A 135 20.94 -3.61 -12.76
C ASP A 135 20.49 -2.17 -12.41
N VAL A 136 19.33 -2.00 -11.76
CA VAL A 136 18.87 -0.71 -11.23
C VAL A 136 19.60 -0.35 -9.93
N LEU A 137 19.80 -1.30 -9.02
CA LEU A 137 20.49 -1.07 -7.73
C LEU A 137 21.98 -0.72 -7.85
N ARG A 138 22.58 -0.89 -9.03
CA ARG A 138 24.00 -0.63 -9.30
C ARG A 138 24.28 0.75 -9.92
N GLN A 139 23.23 1.47 -10.33
CA GLN A 139 23.32 2.81 -10.91
C GLN A 139 23.31 3.86 -9.81
#